data_AF-A0A2J8WY44-F1
#
_entry.id   AF-A0A2J8WY44-F1
#
_cell.length_a   1.000
_cell.length_b   1.000
_cell.length_c   1.000
_cell.angle_alpha   90.00
_cell.angle_beta   90.00
_cell.angle_gamma   90.00
#
_symmetry.space_group_name_H-M   'P 1'
#
loop_
_entity.id
_entity.type
_entity.pdbx_description
1 polymer ?
#
loop_
_entity_poly.entity_id
_entity_poly.type
_entity_poly.pdbx_seq_one_letter_code
_entity_poly.pdbx_strand_id
1 'polypeptide(L)'
;MGLGVSAEQPAGGAEGFHLHGENSPAQQAGLEPYFDFIITIGHSRLNKENDTLKALLKANVEKPVKLEVFNMKTMRVREVEVVPSNMWG
;
A
#
# COMPACT_ATOMS: atom_id res chain seq x y z
N MET A 1 -9.28 14.87 -34.49
CA MET A 1 -10.14 14.30 -33.44
C MET A 1 -9.77 12.83 -33.28
N GLY A 2 -9.49 12.37 -32.06
CA GLY A 2 -9.47 10.94 -31.68
C GLY A 2 -8.11 10.26 -31.57
N LEU A 3 -7.60 10.16 -30.34
CA LEU A 3 -6.41 9.45 -29.90
C LEU A 3 -6.71 7.96 -29.66
N GLY A 4 -5.67 7.11 -29.68
CA GLY A 4 -5.73 5.78 -29.05
C GLY A 4 -4.69 4.80 -29.57
N VAL A 5 -3.40 5.04 -29.31
CA VAL A 5 -2.34 4.05 -29.56
C VAL A 5 -2.50 2.90 -28.57
N SER A 6 -2.73 1.70 -29.08
CA SER A 6 -2.70 0.45 -28.32
C SER A 6 -1.23 0.07 -28.16
N ALA A 7 -0.66 0.27 -26.97
CA ALA A 7 0.70 -0.14 -26.66
C ALA A 7 0.71 -1.60 -26.20
N GLU A 8 1.29 -2.46 -27.03
CA GLU A 8 1.56 -3.87 -26.74
C GLU A 8 2.69 -3.95 -25.69
N GLN A 9 2.40 -4.48 -24.50
CA GLN A 9 3.43 -4.77 -23.49
C GLN A 9 4.16 -6.07 -23.86
N PRO A 10 5.50 -6.11 -23.87
CA PRO A 10 6.23 -7.32 -24.18
C PRO A 10 6.30 -8.26 -22.96
N ALA A 11 6.05 -9.54 -23.24
CA ALA A 11 6.27 -10.65 -22.33
C ALA A 11 7.78 -10.82 -22.04
N GLY A 12 8.20 -10.59 -20.80
CA GLY A 12 9.58 -10.77 -20.36
C GLY A 12 9.64 -11.02 -18.86
N GLY A 13 10.03 -12.24 -18.49
CA GLY A 13 9.96 -12.74 -17.12
C GLY A 13 10.90 -12.07 -16.13
N ALA A 14 10.41 -11.94 -14.90
CA ALA A 14 11.20 -11.93 -13.67
C ALA A 14 10.26 -12.35 -12.55
N GLU A 15 10.51 -13.52 -11.96
CA GLU A 15 9.80 -14.03 -10.79
C GLU A 15 10.16 -13.13 -9.58
N GLY A 16 9.29 -12.17 -9.31
CA GLY A 16 9.22 -11.42 -8.06
C GLY A 16 7.75 -11.26 -7.73
N PHE A 17 7.39 -11.24 -6.44
CA PHE A 17 6.02 -10.94 -6.03
C PHE A 17 5.68 -9.52 -6.49
N HIS A 18 5.06 -9.45 -7.67
CA HIS A 18 4.68 -8.21 -8.31
C HIS A 18 3.54 -7.64 -7.48
N LEU A 19 3.82 -6.61 -6.69
CA LEU A 19 2.79 -5.76 -6.08
C LEU A 19 2.14 -4.92 -7.20
N HIS A 20 1.54 -5.58 -8.20
CA HIS A 20 0.66 -4.97 -9.19
C HIS A 20 -0.78 -5.32 -8.82
N GLY A 21 -1.22 -4.78 -7.68
CA GLY A 21 -2.60 -4.35 -7.59
C GLY A 21 -2.65 -2.95 -8.20
N GLU A 22 -2.78 -2.84 -9.52
CA GLU A 22 -3.22 -1.59 -10.14
C GLU A 22 -4.56 -1.24 -9.49
N ASN A 23 -4.65 -0.12 -8.75
CA ASN A 23 -5.76 0.25 -7.84
C ASN A 23 -5.76 -0.39 -6.44
N SER A 24 -4.62 -0.87 -5.94
CA SER A 24 -4.53 -1.22 -4.51
C SER A 24 -4.64 0.05 -3.65
N PRO A 25 -5.29 -0.02 -2.47
CA PRO A 25 -5.42 1.16 -1.63
C PRO A 25 -4.06 1.69 -1.16
N ALA A 26 -3.06 0.80 -1.00
CA ALA A 26 -1.70 1.16 -0.69
C ALA A 26 -1.06 2.06 -1.77
N GLN A 27 -1.28 1.74 -3.05
CA GLN A 27 -0.81 2.57 -4.16
C GLN A 27 -1.56 3.91 -4.22
N GLN A 28 -2.88 3.90 -4.03
CA GLN A 28 -3.68 5.15 -4.01
C GLN A 28 -3.24 6.09 -2.88
N ALA A 29 -2.80 5.52 -1.75
CA ALA A 29 -2.25 6.24 -0.63
C ALA A 29 -0.78 6.67 -0.81
N GLY A 30 -0.15 6.31 -1.93
CA GLY A 30 1.24 6.65 -2.22
C GLY A 30 2.24 5.92 -1.31
N LEU A 31 1.91 4.70 -0.88
CA LEU A 31 2.86 3.82 -0.20
C LEU A 31 3.82 3.22 -1.23
N GLU A 32 5.11 3.47 -1.02
CA GLU A 32 6.19 2.90 -1.78
C GLU A 32 6.51 1.50 -1.23
N PRO A 33 6.32 0.44 -2.02
CA PRO A 33 6.70 -0.89 -1.59
C PRO A 33 8.19 -0.93 -1.24
N TYR A 34 8.56 -1.79 -0.28
CA TYR A 34 9.93 -1.99 0.25
C TYR A 34 10.53 -0.83 1.06
N PHE A 35 10.18 0.43 0.76
CA PHE A 35 10.78 1.59 1.42
C PHE A 35 9.92 2.18 2.53
N ASP A 36 8.61 1.95 2.46
CA ASP A 36 7.66 2.41 3.46
C ASP A 36 7.30 1.31 4.45
N PHE A 37 7.48 1.63 5.73
CA PHE A 37 7.21 0.75 6.86
C PHE A 37 6.09 1.34 7.68
N ILE A 38 4.95 0.64 7.73
CA ILE A 38 3.83 1.05 8.57
C ILE A 38 4.22 0.82 10.03
N ILE A 39 4.22 1.88 10.83
CA ILE A 39 4.59 1.85 12.25
C ILE A 39 3.37 1.96 13.17
N THR A 40 2.31 2.61 12.71
CA THR A 40 1.06 2.81 13.46
C THR A 40 -0.14 2.77 12.51
N ILE A 41 -1.26 2.25 13.00
CA ILE A 41 -2.57 2.30 12.35
C ILE A 41 -3.57 2.93 13.32
N GLY A 42 -4.09 4.10 12.97
CA GLY A 42 -4.95 4.90 13.84
C GLY A 42 -4.24 5.20 15.15
N HIS A 43 -4.71 4.59 16.24
CA HIS A 43 -4.12 4.74 17.58
C HIS A 43 -3.32 3.51 18.04
N SER A 44 -3.13 2.51 17.16
CA SER A 44 -2.47 1.25 17.47
C SER A 44 -1.08 1.19 16.87
N ARG A 45 -0.04 1.15 17.71
CA ARG A 45 1.34 0.98 17.29
C ARG A 45 1.61 -0.47 16.86
N LEU A 46 2.19 -0.65 15.68
CA LEU A 46 2.65 -1.94 15.17
C LEU A 46 4.04 -2.21 15.73
N ASN A 47 4.10 -2.94 16.83
CA ASN A 47 5.32 -3.12 17.60
C ASN A 47 5.90 -4.54 17.51
N LYS A 48 5.20 -5.54 16.96
CA LYS A 48 5.77 -6.90 16.88
C LYS A 48 5.18 -7.89 15.85
N GLU A 49 3.99 -7.69 15.27
CA GLU A 49 3.33 -8.76 14.49
C GLU A 49 2.66 -8.28 13.20
N ASN A 50 2.91 -9.01 12.11
CA ASN A 50 2.22 -8.83 10.81
C ASN A 50 0.72 -9.10 10.91
N ASP A 51 0.30 -9.94 11.86
CA ASP A 51 -1.11 -10.30 12.07
C ASP A 51 -1.93 -9.14 12.65
N THR A 52 -1.33 -8.28 13.49
CA THR A 52 -2.02 -7.08 14.01
C THR A 52 -2.35 -6.10 12.90
N LEU A 53 -1.40 -5.86 11.98
CA LEU A 53 -1.62 -5.02 10.80
C LEU A 53 -2.77 -5.58 9.94
N LYS A 54 -2.73 -6.87 9.62
CA LYS A 54 -3.79 -7.52 8.84
C LYS A 54 -5.15 -7.47 9.53
N ALA A 55 -5.20 -7.73 10.83
CA ALA A 55 -6.44 -7.68 11.61
C ALA A 55 -7.03 -6.27 11.64
N LEU A 56 -6.22 -5.24 11.86
CA LEU A 56 -6.66 -3.85 11.88
C LEU A 56 -7.10 -3.36 10.50
N LEU A 57 -6.39 -3.73 9.42
CA LEU A 57 -6.83 -3.42 8.06
C LEU A 57 -8.18 -4.06 7.76
N LYS A 58 -8.35 -5.35 8.12
CA LYS A 58 -9.61 -6.07 7.93
C LYS A 58 -10.76 -5.47 8.76
N ALA A 59 -10.48 -5.02 9.99
CA ALA A 59 -11.45 -4.36 10.85
C ALA A 59 -11.88 -2.97 10.33
N ASN A 60 -11.03 -2.32 9.54
CA ASN A 60 -11.26 -1.00 8.95
C ASN A 60 -11.49 -1.06 7.43
N VAL A 61 -11.91 -2.21 6.90
CA VAL A 61 -12.33 -2.32 5.48
C VAL A 61 -13.41 -1.27 5.17
N GLU A 62 -13.25 -0.61 4.02
CA GLU A 62 -14.11 0.45 3.51
C GLU A 62 -14.20 1.70 4.41
N LYS A 63 -13.27 1.85 5.36
CA LYS A 63 -13.21 3.02 6.26
C LYS A 63 -11.85 3.71 6.14
N PRO A 64 -11.81 5.05 6.03
CA PRO A 64 -10.55 5.78 6.05
C PRO A 64 -9.84 5.57 7.39
N VAL A 65 -8.59 5.12 7.34
CA VAL A 65 -7.71 4.94 8.49
C VAL A 65 -6.40 5.67 8.24
N LYS A 66 -5.92 6.35 9.28
CA LYS A 66 -4.62 7.01 9.26
C LYS A 66 -3.52 6.01 9.56
N LEU A 67 -2.50 6.00 8.74
CA LEU A 67 -1.29 5.21 8.90
C LEU A 67 -0.12 6.14 9.16
N GLU A 68 0.70 5.81 10.15
CA GLU A 68 2.03 6.40 10.23
C GLU A 68 3.01 5.47 9.52
N VAL A 69 3.79 6.06 8.62
CA VAL A 69 4.66 5.33 7.71
C VAL A 69 6.05 5.92 7.79
N PHE A 70 7.01 5.08 8.13
CA PHE A 70 8.42 5.42 8.09
C PHE A 70 9.01 5.10 6.72
N ASN A 71 9.53 6.12 6.04
CA ASN A 71 10.17 5.98 4.75
C ASN A 71 11.68 5.86 4.92
N MET A 72 12.26 4.73 4.52
CA MET A 72 13.70 4.47 4.67
C MET A 72 14.57 5.36 3.78
N LYS A 73 14.08 5.81 2.61
CA LYS A 73 14.86 6.68 1.71
C LYS A 73 15.12 8.05 2.32
N THR A 74 14.08 8.62 2.93
CA THR A 74 14.13 9.97 3.50
C THR A 74 14.41 9.97 5.01
N MET A 75 14.37 8.79 5.65
CA MET A 75 14.45 8.61 7.10
C MET A 75 13.44 9.47 7.87
N ARG A 76 12.22 9.60 7.32
CA ARG A 76 11.14 10.41 7.91
C ARG A 76 9.87 9.61 8.10
N VAL A 77 9.10 10.00 9.11
CA VAL A 77 7.75 9.51 9.32
C VAL A 77 6.78 10.46 8.64
N ARG A 78 5.80 9.91 7.91
CA ARG A 78 4.68 10.65 7.35
C ARG A 78 3.35 10.00 7.73
N GLU A 79 2.33 10.82 7.91
CA GLU A 79 0.96 10.35 8.05
C GLU A 79 0.34 10.18 6.66
N VAL A 80 -0.31 9.06 6.44
CA VAL A 80 -0.99 8.72 5.19
C VAL A 80 -2.37 8.22 5.53
N GLU A 81 -3.40 8.79 4.91
CA GLU A 81 -4.75 8.26 5.00
C GLU A 81 -4.95 7.20 3.91
N VAL A 82 -5.52 6.07 4.29
CA VAL A 82 -5.89 5.04 3.34
C VAL A 82 -7.24 4.46 3.67
N VAL A 83 -7.95 3.96 2.66
CA VAL A 83 -9.18 3.19 2.83
C VAL A 83 -8.85 1.72 2.58
N PRO A 84 -8.64 0.89 3.63
CA PRO A 84 -8.40 -0.53 3.46
C PRO A 84 -9.53 -1.15 2.67
N SER A 85 -9.19 -2.03 1.73
CA SER A 85 -10.17 -2.78 0.97
C SER A 85 -9.87 -4.27 1.10
N ASN A 86 -10.82 -5.10 0.69
CA ASN A 86 -10.61 -6.54 0.64
C ASN A 86 -9.55 -6.95 -0.42
N MET A 87 -9.02 -5.99 -1.19
CA MET A 87 -7.91 -6.13 -2.13
C MET A 87 -6.58 -5.58 -1.59
N TRP A 88 -6.47 -5.36 -0.27
CA TRP A 88 -5.18 -5.07 0.37
C TRP A 88 -4.34 -6.36 0.46
N GLY A 89 -3.87 -6.85 -0.70
CA GLY A 89 -3.15 -8.11 -0.83
C GLY A 89 -2.86 -8.42 -2.28
#